data_AF-A0A846QAJ9-F1
#
_entry.id   AF-A0A846QAJ9-F1
#
_cell.length_a   1.000
_cell.length_b   1.000
_cell.length_c   1.000
_cell.angle_alpha   90.00
_cell.angle_beta   90.00
_cell.angle_gamma   90.00
#
_symmetry.space_group_name_H-M   'P 1'
#
loop_
_entity.id
_entity.type
_entity.pdbx_description
1 polymer ?
#
loop_
_entity_poly.entity_id
_entity_poly.type
_entity_poly.pdbx_seq_one_letter_code
_entity_poly.pdbx_strand_id
1 'polypeptide(L)'
;MNIKEWQAEITKWAISQGFDWKPEDIDTMLLRIVSEVAEASECARDEDFSHLGEELADIFIRLVNCAEVMGIDLEKEVEIKHKKNLLRPRLHGRARK
;
A
#
# COMPACT_ATOMS: atom_id res chain seq x y z
N MET A 1 -12.61 8.69 -7.54
CA MET A 1 -12.41 7.54 -6.67
C MET A 1 -11.69 7.95 -5.41
N ASN A 2 -12.27 7.66 -4.26
CA ASN A 2 -11.63 7.69 -2.93
C ASN A 2 -10.94 6.33 -2.64
N ILE A 3 -10.19 6.19 -1.54
CA ILE A 3 -9.44 4.94 -1.27
C ILE A 3 -10.39 3.76 -1.08
N LYS A 4 -11.55 3.97 -0.46
CA LYS A 4 -12.54 2.92 -0.25
C LYS A 4 -13.15 2.40 -1.55
N GLU A 5 -13.36 3.29 -2.52
CA GLU A 5 -13.79 2.93 -3.87
C GLU A 5 -12.70 2.12 -4.60
N TRP A 6 -11.42 2.50 -4.43
CA TRP A 6 -10.28 1.72 -4.94
C TRP A 6 -10.20 0.31 -4.34
N GLN A 7 -10.36 0.19 -3.02
CA GLN A 7 -10.36 -1.10 -2.30
C GLN A 7 -11.39 -2.08 -2.92
N ALA A 8 -12.62 -1.61 -3.12
CA ALA A 8 -13.70 -2.40 -3.68
C ALA A 8 -13.46 -2.75 -5.16
N GLU A 9 -13.04 -1.78 -5.98
CA GLU A 9 -12.80 -1.98 -7.41
C GLU A 9 -11.67 -2.97 -7.68
N ILE A 10 -10.52 -2.77 -7.02
CA ILE A 10 -9.34 -3.61 -7.19
C ILE A 10 -9.60 -5.03 -6.71
N THR A 11 -10.26 -5.20 -5.56
CA THR A 11 -10.53 -6.53 -5.02
C THR A 11 -11.55 -7.27 -5.86
N LYS A 12 -12.58 -6.58 -6.37
CA LYS A 12 -13.53 -7.16 -7.33
C LYS A 12 -12.81 -7.62 -8.60
N TRP A 13 -11.89 -6.83 -9.12
CA TRP A 13 -11.08 -7.22 -10.27
C TRP A 13 -10.18 -8.43 -9.96
N ALA A 14 -9.48 -8.44 -8.83
CA ALA A 14 -8.63 -9.55 -8.41
C ALA A 14 -9.42 -10.88 -8.34
N ILE A 15 -10.61 -10.86 -7.73
CA ILE A 15 -11.50 -12.03 -7.68
C ILE A 15 -11.91 -12.47 -9.08
N SER A 16 -12.23 -11.53 -9.99
CA SER A 16 -12.58 -11.85 -11.39
C SER A 16 -11.45 -12.53 -12.16
N GLN A 17 -10.20 -12.31 -11.74
CA GLN A 17 -9.00 -12.94 -12.30
C GLN A 17 -8.61 -14.24 -11.58
N GLY A 18 -9.43 -14.70 -10.62
CA GLY A 18 -9.21 -15.94 -9.86
C GLY A 18 -8.36 -15.78 -8.59
N PHE A 19 -8.05 -14.55 -8.19
CA PHE A 19 -7.35 -14.27 -6.93
C PHE A 19 -8.35 -14.00 -5.79
N ASP A 20 -8.94 -15.09 -5.27
CA ASP A 20 -9.90 -15.04 -4.15
C ASP A 20 -9.20 -15.13 -2.79
N TRP A 21 -8.37 -14.12 -2.47
CA TRP A 21 -7.64 -14.01 -1.21
C TRP A 21 -8.56 -14.03 0.01
N LYS A 22 -8.12 -14.66 1.09
CA LYS A 22 -8.80 -14.72 2.38
C LYS A 22 -7.96 -14.07 3.49
N PRO A 23 -8.56 -13.69 4.63
CA PRO A 23 -7.81 -13.14 5.76
C PRO A 23 -6.67 -14.03 6.24
N GLU A 24 -6.78 -15.36 6.09
CA GLU A 24 -5.72 -16.32 6.43
C GLU A 24 -4.48 -16.21 5.53
N ASP A 25 -4.61 -15.59 4.36
CA ASP A 25 -3.52 -15.40 3.40
C ASP A 25 -2.69 -14.13 3.66
N ILE A 26 -2.98 -13.40 4.75
CA ILE A 26 -2.38 -12.08 5.03
C ILE A 26 -0.85 -12.09 4.93
N ASP A 27 -0.18 -13.14 5.43
CA ASP A 27 1.27 -13.23 5.38
C ASP A 27 1.78 -13.25 3.93
N THR A 28 1.10 -13.98 3.06
CA THR A 28 1.41 -14.00 1.61
C THR A 28 1.13 -12.65 0.98
N MET A 29 0.00 -12.01 1.31
CA MET A 29 -0.34 -10.68 0.78
C MET A 29 0.70 -9.63 1.19
N LEU A 30 1.16 -9.66 2.44
CA LEU A 30 2.21 -8.77 2.95
C LEU A 30 3.54 -9.03 2.24
N LEU A 31 3.93 -10.29 2.01
CA LEU A 31 5.14 -10.62 1.25
C LEU A 31 5.07 -10.10 -0.19
N ARG A 32 3.89 -10.13 -0.83
CA ARG A 32 3.72 -9.53 -2.16
C ARG A 32 3.91 -8.01 -2.14
N ILE A 33 3.39 -7.32 -1.13
CA ILE A 33 3.65 -5.87 -0.97
C ILE A 33 5.16 -5.61 -0.82
N VAL A 34 5.88 -6.46 -0.08
CA VAL A 34 7.34 -6.36 0.07
C VAL A 34 8.06 -6.54 -1.27
N SER A 35 7.58 -7.44 -2.14
CA SER A 35 8.12 -7.60 -3.50
C SER A 35 7.99 -6.31 -4.32
N GLU A 36 6.82 -5.67 -4.36
CA GLU A 36 6.64 -4.41 -5.12
C GLU A 36 7.54 -3.28 -4.55
N VAL A 37 7.77 -3.27 -3.22
CA VAL A 37 8.72 -2.33 -2.59
C VAL A 37 10.16 -2.64 -3.00
N ALA A 38 10.52 -3.90 -3.16
CA ALA A 38 11.83 -4.29 -3.67
C ALA A 38 12.01 -3.78 -5.11
N GLU A 39 11.03 -4.03 -6.00
CA GLU A 39 11.04 -3.58 -7.40
C GLU A 39 11.16 -2.05 -7.50
N ALA A 40 10.37 -1.29 -6.73
CA ALA A 40 10.53 0.17 -6.63
C ALA A 40 11.94 0.59 -6.17
N SER A 41 12.54 -0.16 -5.24
CA SER A 41 13.92 0.10 -4.78
C SER A 41 14.96 -0.22 -5.84
N GLU A 42 14.71 -1.19 -6.73
CA GLU A 42 15.58 -1.49 -7.87
C GLU A 42 15.53 -0.36 -8.90
N CYS A 43 14.34 0.12 -9.27
CA CYS A 43 14.17 1.29 -10.14
C CYS A 43 14.92 2.52 -9.59
N ALA A 44 14.82 2.78 -8.29
CA ALA A 44 15.52 3.90 -7.65
C ALA A 44 17.04 3.74 -7.66
N ARG A 45 17.56 2.52 -7.49
CA ARG A 45 19.00 2.21 -7.53
C ARG A 45 19.56 2.38 -8.95
N ASP A 46 18.78 1.98 -9.94
CA ASP A 46 19.20 1.94 -11.33
C ASP A 46 18.84 3.25 -12.09
N GLU A 47 18.36 4.27 -11.36
CA GLU A 47 17.91 5.59 -11.85
C GLU A 47 16.78 5.53 -12.91
N ASP A 48 16.05 4.42 -12.94
CA ASP A 48 14.89 4.23 -13.81
C ASP A 48 13.61 4.82 -13.19
N PHE A 49 13.56 6.15 -13.14
CA PHE A 49 12.39 6.86 -12.66
C PHE A 49 11.18 6.76 -13.60
N SER A 50 11.35 6.20 -14.80
CA SER A 50 10.24 5.98 -15.73
C SER A 50 9.35 4.82 -15.27
N HIS A 51 9.93 3.75 -14.72
CA HIS A 51 9.20 2.63 -14.14
C HIS A 51 8.88 2.80 -12.65
N LEU A 52 9.63 3.65 -11.91
CA LEU A 52 9.36 3.87 -10.48
C LEU A 52 7.89 4.24 -10.19
N GLY A 53 7.26 5.01 -11.07
CA GLY A 53 5.85 5.39 -10.91
C GLY A 53 4.88 4.20 -10.98
N GLU A 54 5.19 3.19 -11.80
CA GLU A 54 4.43 1.95 -11.94
C GLU A 54 4.57 1.10 -10.68
N GLU A 55 5.79 0.91 -10.19
CA GLU A 55 6.05 0.15 -8.97
C GLU A 55 5.38 0.76 -7.72
N LEU A 56 5.37 2.10 -7.62
CA LEU A 56 4.62 2.79 -6.57
C LEU A 56 3.11 2.56 -6.67
N ALA A 57 2.57 2.43 -7.89
CA ALA A 57 1.17 2.10 -8.10
C ALA A 57 0.89 0.65 -7.72
N ASP A 58 1.78 -0.29 -8.02
CA ASP A 58 1.64 -1.69 -7.61
C ASP A 58 1.66 -1.87 -6.09
N ILE A 59 2.54 -1.17 -5.37
CA ILE A 59 2.52 -1.10 -3.91
C ILE A 59 1.14 -0.66 -3.41
N PHE A 60 0.59 0.42 -3.99
CA PHE A 60 -0.73 0.92 -3.61
C PHE A 60 -1.83 -0.12 -3.87
N ILE A 61 -1.84 -0.73 -5.06
CA ILE A 61 -2.84 -1.73 -5.48
C ILE A 61 -2.81 -2.95 -4.55
N ARG A 62 -1.62 -3.47 -4.22
CA ARG A 62 -1.46 -4.59 -3.27
C ARG A 62 -1.92 -4.21 -1.87
N LEU A 63 -1.57 -3.02 -1.40
CA LEU A 63 -1.94 -2.52 -0.09
C LEU A 63 -3.45 -2.38 0.08
N VAL A 64 -4.14 -1.76 -0.89
CA VAL A 64 -5.60 -1.56 -0.81
C VAL A 64 -6.35 -2.89 -0.95
N ASN A 65 -5.88 -3.81 -1.78
CA ASN A 65 -6.46 -5.15 -1.87
C ASN A 65 -6.32 -5.92 -0.54
N CYS A 66 -5.13 -5.86 0.08
CA CYS A 66 -4.91 -6.42 1.40
C CYS A 66 -5.83 -5.81 2.45
N ALA A 67 -6.00 -4.49 2.46
CA ALA A 67 -6.88 -3.82 3.41
C ALA A 67 -8.35 -4.24 3.23
N GLU A 68 -8.83 -4.38 1.99
CA GLU A 68 -10.20 -4.83 1.70
C GLU A 68 -10.44 -6.27 2.18
N VAL A 69 -9.51 -7.19 1.86
CA VAL A 69 -9.59 -8.60 2.29
C VAL A 69 -9.62 -8.70 3.82
N MET A 70 -8.90 -7.82 4.51
CA MET A 70 -8.88 -7.76 5.97
C MET A 70 -10.06 -6.99 6.60
N GLY A 71 -10.97 -6.42 5.78
CA GLY A 71 -12.10 -5.63 6.27
C GLY A 71 -11.70 -4.29 6.91
N ILE A 72 -10.55 -3.73 6.51
CA ILE A 72 -10.01 -2.47 7.02
C ILE A 72 -10.46 -1.33 6.11
N ASP A 73 -11.08 -0.30 6.67
CA ASP A 73 -11.31 0.97 5.96
C ASP A 73 -10.00 1.77 5.94
N LEU A 74 -9.22 1.62 4.86
CA LEU A 74 -7.87 2.17 4.79
C LEU A 74 -7.89 3.70 4.76
N GLU A 75 -8.89 4.31 4.12
CA GLU A 75 -9.05 5.75 4.09
C GLU A 75 -9.15 6.33 5.51
N LYS A 76 -10.03 5.73 6.33
CA LYS A 76 -10.21 6.11 7.73
C LYS A 76 -8.93 5.97 8.54
N GLU A 77 -8.18 4.87 8.36
CA GLU A 77 -6.92 4.65 9.07
C GLU A 77 -5.84 5.67 8.64
N VAL A 78 -5.78 6.00 7.34
CA VAL A 78 -4.91 7.06 6.82
C VAL A 78 -5.27 8.40 7.43
N GLU A 79 -6.54 8.78 7.51
CA GLU A 79 -6.98 10.03 8.13
C GLU A 79 -6.58 10.11 9.62
N ILE A 80 -6.86 9.05 10.38
CA ILE A 80 -6.49 8.95 11.80
C ILE A 80 -4.98 9.10 11.97
N LYS A 81 -4.21 8.40 11.14
CA LYS A 81 -2.74 8.44 11.18
C LYS A 81 -2.21 9.81 10.78
N HIS A 82 -2.78 10.44 9.76
CA HIS A 82 -2.37 11.75 9.27
C HIS A 82 -2.60 12.84 10.33
N LYS A 83 -3.78 12.83 10.99
CA LYS A 83 -4.07 13.72 12.13
C LYS A 83 -3.05 13.56 13.26
N LYS A 84 -2.66 12.33 13.61
CA LYS A 84 -1.59 12.07 14.58
C LYS A 84 -0.22 12.58 14.12
N ASN A 85 0.09 12.47 12.83
CA ASN A 85 1.38 12.91 12.28
C ASN A 85 1.52 14.44 12.27
N LEU A 86 0.44 15.18 12.03
CA LEU A 86 0.43 16.65 12.05
C LEU A 86 0.77 17.22 13.43
N LEU A 87 0.54 16.46 14.50
CA LEU A 87 0.84 16.85 15.88
C LEU A 87 2.27 16.50 16.31
N ARG A 88 3.07 15.85 15.46
CA ARG A 88 4.41 15.39 15.85
C ARG A 88 5.40 16.55 15.87
N PRO A 89 6.31 16.61 16.87
CA PRO A 89 7.38 17.59 16.88
C PRO A 89 8.31 17.37 15.68
N ARG A 90 9.06 18.42 15.31
CA ARG A 90 10.08 18.37 14.25
C ARG A 90 11.02 17.19 14.47
N LEU A 91 11.26 16.41 13.40
CA LEU A 91 12.07 15.18 13.40
C LEU A 91 11.64 14.12 14.44
N HIS A 92 10.42 14.22 14.96
CA HIS A 92 9.93 13.38 16.07
C HIS A 92 10.86 13.45 17.30
N GLY A 93 11.48 14.61 17.52
CA GLY A 93 12.46 14.81 18.59
C GLY A 93 13.84 14.21 18.33
N ARG A 94 14.11 13.69 17.13
CA ARG A 94 15.41 13.13 16.74
C ARG A 94 16.35 14.20 16.18
N ALA A 95 17.65 14.02 16.34
CA ALA A 95 18.64 14.78 15.59
C ALA A 95 18.54 14.46 14.09
N ARG A 96 18.88 15.43 13.24
CA ARG A 96 18.95 15.21 11.78
C ARG A 96 20.04 14.17 11.52
N LYS A 97 19.71 13.11 10.78
CA LYS A 97 20.70 12.18 10.22
C LYS A 97 21.38 12.81 9.03
#